data_AF-A0AA35S4Q2-F1
#
_entry.id   AF-A0AA35S4Q2-F1
#
_cell.length_a   1.000
_cell.length_b   1.000
_cell.length_c   1.000
_cell.angle_alpha   90.00
_cell.angle_beta   90.00
_cell.angle_gamma   90.00
#
_symmetry.space_group_name_H-M   'P 1'
#
loop_
_entity.id
_entity.type
_entity.pdbx_description
1 polymer ?
#
loop_
_entity_poly.entity_id
_entity_poly.type
_entity_poly.pdbx_seq_one_letter_code
_entity_poly.pdbx_strand_id
1 'polypeptide(L)'
;MPVTSAGAKVASLEAGKWPEDVGILAVEVYVPRTCVNQTELEAFDGASAGKYTIGLGQLNMGFCGDREDVHSLALTVVRGLMERHGVAYEDVGRLEVGTETILDKSKSTKTVLMQLFAESGNTSVEGIDTTNACYGGTQALFNAVSWVESSAWDGRFAVVVAADIAVYASGNARPTGGAGAVAMLIGPNAPLVLERGLRSLHMEHAYDFYKPNLSSEFPVVDGKLSIRCYLTALDKCYQRYSEKAGGVTLANTDYLIFHSPFTKLVQKSLARLKFIDFLRASAPDTAESATYAGMESLTGRTLEDTIGDKTVERLLVKVSSAEFSAKTSDSLLLGREVGNMYCASLYGGLASLFAT
;
A
#
# COMPACT_ATOMS: atom_id res chain seq x y z
N MET A 1 -18.05 6.95 -6.73
CA MET A 1 -19.07 7.91 -7.21
C MET A 1 -18.72 8.27 -8.65
N PRO A 2 -19.70 8.47 -9.55
CA PRO A 2 -19.39 8.94 -10.90
C PRO A 2 -18.72 10.30 -10.78
N VAL A 3 -17.50 10.42 -11.30
CA VAL A 3 -16.89 11.72 -11.59
C VAL A 3 -17.79 12.29 -12.67
N THR A 4 -18.75 13.14 -12.28
CA THR A 4 -19.63 13.79 -13.23
C THR A 4 -18.75 14.50 -14.24
N SER A 5 -18.98 14.24 -15.53
CA SER A 5 -18.31 14.81 -16.69
C SER A 5 -18.46 16.34 -16.84
N ALA A 6 -18.83 17.02 -15.75
CA ALA A 6 -18.88 18.46 -15.60
C ALA A 6 -18.02 18.83 -14.39
N GLY A 7 -16.71 19.09 -14.59
CA GLY A 7 -15.95 19.87 -13.60
C GLY A 7 -14.45 19.62 -13.46
N ALA A 8 -13.89 18.53 -13.99
CA ALA A 8 -12.45 18.31 -13.95
C ALA A 8 -11.75 19.15 -15.04
N LYS A 9 -11.98 20.47 -15.06
CA LYS A 9 -11.22 21.38 -15.91
C LYS A 9 -9.78 21.41 -15.39
N VAL A 10 -8.82 21.27 -16.30
CA VAL A 10 -7.43 21.72 -16.12
C VAL A 10 -7.47 23.05 -15.35
N ALA A 11 -6.87 23.06 -14.16
CA ALA A 11 -6.95 24.22 -13.29
C ALA A 11 -6.30 25.42 -13.99
N SER A 12 -6.97 26.58 -13.99
CA SER A 12 -6.32 27.81 -14.43
C SER A 12 -5.18 28.13 -13.47
N LEU A 13 -3.94 28.10 -13.95
CA LEU A 13 -2.76 28.43 -13.16
C LEU A 13 -2.82 29.91 -12.75
N GLU A 14 -3.26 30.20 -11.53
CA GLU A 14 -3.04 31.51 -10.92
C GLU A 14 -1.56 31.64 -10.55
N ALA A 15 -0.87 32.63 -11.10
CA ALA A 15 0.55 32.83 -10.86
C ALA A 15 0.82 33.07 -9.35
N GLY A 16 1.65 32.22 -8.75
CA GLY A 16 2.19 32.42 -7.40
C GLY A 16 1.46 31.71 -6.25
N LYS A 17 0.45 30.86 -6.52
CA LYS A 17 -0.18 30.01 -5.51
C LYS A 17 -0.02 28.53 -5.82
N TRP A 18 0.21 27.72 -4.80
CA TRP A 18 0.21 26.26 -4.93
C TRP A 18 -1.24 25.79 -5.17
N PRO A 19 -1.46 24.76 -6.01
CA PRO A 19 -2.78 24.16 -6.15
C PRO A 19 -3.35 23.75 -4.79
N GLU A 20 -4.64 23.97 -4.56
CA GLU A 20 -5.29 23.57 -3.31
C GLU A 20 -5.69 22.10 -3.33
N ASP A 21 -5.71 21.47 -2.16
CA ASP A 21 -6.27 20.14 -1.93
C ASP A 21 -5.76 19.06 -2.91
N VAL A 22 -4.44 19.04 -3.13
CA VAL A 22 -3.81 18.05 -4.02
C VAL A 22 -3.92 16.65 -3.42
N GLY A 23 -4.47 15.72 -4.19
CA GLY A 23 -4.69 14.37 -3.72
C GLY A 23 -5.21 13.40 -4.76
N ILE A 24 -5.79 12.30 -4.30
CA ILE A 24 -6.32 11.24 -5.15
C ILE A 24 -7.75 11.60 -5.57
N LEU A 25 -7.96 11.77 -6.87
CA LEU A 25 -9.25 12.06 -7.50
C LEU A 25 -10.05 10.79 -7.81
N ALA A 26 -9.35 9.74 -8.24
CA ALA A 26 -9.93 8.47 -8.64
C ALA A 26 -8.95 7.32 -8.40
N VAL A 27 -9.49 6.12 -8.16
CA VAL A 27 -8.74 4.87 -7.97
C VAL A 27 -9.41 3.80 -8.81
N GLU A 28 -8.63 3.11 -9.63
CA GLU A 28 -9.05 1.92 -10.38
C GLU A 28 -8.17 0.73 -9.98
N VAL A 29 -8.76 -0.45 -9.88
CA VAL A 29 -8.07 -1.68 -9.46
C VAL A 29 -8.25 -2.77 -10.51
N TYR A 30 -7.17 -3.46 -10.84
CA TYR A 30 -7.17 -4.68 -11.62
C TYR A 30 -6.59 -5.84 -10.80
N VAL A 31 -7.26 -6.98 -10.81
CA VAL A 31 -6.78 -8.24 -10.24
C VAL A 31 -6.99 -9.36 -11.25
N PRO A 32 -6.10 -10.37 -11.34
CA PRO A 32 -6.27 -11.49 -12.24
C PRO A 32 -7.56 -12.27 -11.95
N ARG A 33 -8.12 -12.92 -12.97
CA ARG A 33 -9.33 -13.74 -12.84
C ARG A 33 -9.06 -15.13 -12.26
N THR A 34 -7.80 -15.55 -12.26
CA THR A 34 -7.34 -16.84 -11.74
C THR A 34 -6.90 -16.71 -10.29
N CYS A 35 -7.41 -17.61 -9.43
CA CYS A 35 -7.00 -17.69 -8.04
C CYS A 35 -6.93 -19.15 -7.57
N VAL A 36 -6.21 -19.39 -6.48
CA VAL A 36 -6.20 -20.66 -5.74
C VAL A 36 -6.74 -20.43 -4.33
N ASN A 37 -7.60 -21.35 -3.86
CA ASN A 37 -8.15 -21.30 -2.52
C ASN A 37 -7.11 -21.74 -1.48
N GLN A 38 -6.99 -21.01 -0.38
CA GLN A 38 -5.97 -21.26 0.64
C GLN A 38 -6.24 -22.54 1.44
N THR A 39 -7.49 -22.95 1.63
CA THR A 39 -7.82 -24.24 2.26
C THR A 39 -7.41 -25.41 1.36
N GLU A 40 -7.61 -25.29 0.05
CA GLU A 40 -7.14 -26.30 -0.91
C GLU A 40 -5.61 -26.33 -0.99
N LEU A 41 -4.95 -25.17 -0.92
CA LEU A 41 -3.50 -25.07 -0.89
C LEU A 41 -2.91 -25.66 0.41
N GLU A 42 -3.57 -25.49 1.56
CA GLU A 42 -3.19 -26.16 2.81
C GLU A 42 -3.17 -27.69 2.63
N ALA A 43 -4.21 -28.24 2.02
CA ALA A 43 -4.30 -29.68 1.75
C ALA A 43 -3.23 -30.15 0.76
N PHE A 44 -2.99 -29.39 -0.31
CA PHE A 44 -1.95 -29.69 -1.31
C PHE A 44 -0.54 -29.70 -0.70
N ASP A 45 -0.22 -28.71 0.13
CA ASP A 45 1.10 -28.59 0.77
C ASP A 45 1.30 -29.54 1.96
N GLY A 46 0.26 -30.26 2.40
CA GLY A 46 0.29 -31.06 3.63
C GLY A 46 0.42 -30.20 4.90
N ALA A 47 -0.06 -28.96 4.85
CA ALA A 47 -0.10 -28.06 5.98
C ALA A 47 -1.26 -28.40 6.94
N SER A 48 -1.10 -28.06 8.22
CA SER A 48 -2.21 -28.15 9.18
C SER A 48 -3.34 -27.19 8.80
N ALA A 49 -4.59 -27.64 8.94
CA ALA A 49 -5.77 -26.81 8.73
C ALA A 49 -5.68 -25.49 9.52
N GLY A 50 -5.93 -24.36 8.86
CA GLY A 50 -5.84 -23.05 9.46
C GLY A 50 -4.47 -22.39 9.39
N LYS A 51 -3.41 -23.07 8.91
CA LYS A 51 -2.06 -22.48 8.81
C LYS A 51 -2.06 -21.23 7.91
N TYR A 52 -2.78 -21.25 6.80
CA TYR A 52 -2.87 -20.14 5.84
C TYR A 52 -4.12 -19.30 6.13
N THR A 53 -5.27 -19.94 6.32
CA THR A 53 -6.56 -19.24 6.53
C THR A 53 -6.66 -18.48 7.85
N ILE A 54 -6.01 -18.96 8.91
CA ILE A 54 -6.01 -18.31 10.24
C ILE A 54 -4.62 -17.73 10.56
N GLY A 55 -3.58 -18.51 10.31
CA GLY A 55 -2.19 -18.15 10.62
C GLY A 55 -1.69 -16.98 9.78
N LEU A 56 -1.99 -16.98 8.48
CA LEU A 56 -1.72 -15.84 7.59
C LEU A 56 -2.94 -14.93 7.44
N GLY A 57 -4.15 -15.48 7.61
CA GLY A 57 -5.41 -14.77 7.44
C GLY A 57 -5.79 -14.58 5.97
N GLN A 58 -5.38 -15.52 5.11
CA GLN A 58 -5.60 -15.47 3.65
C GLN A 58 -6.70 -16.44 3.24
N LEU A 59 -7.61 -16.03 2.35
CA LEU A 59 -8.70 -16.88 1.86
C LEU A 59 -8.43 -17.42 0.47
N ASN A 60 -7.99 -16.55 -0.43
CA ASN A 60 -7.61 -16.89 -1.80
C ASN A 60 -6.29 -16.19 -2.17
N MET A 61 -5.62 -16.68 -3.19
CA MET A 61 -4.41 -16.09 -3.76
C MET A 61 -4.57 -15.95 -5.27
N GLY A 62 -4.67 -14.71 -5.74
CA GLY A 62 -4.72 -14.38 -7.16
C GLY A 62 -3.35 -14.58 -7.81
N PHE A 63 -3.33 -15.08 -9.03
CA PHE A 63 -2.08 -15.30 -9.77
C PHE A 63 -2.30 -15.08 -11.27
N CYS A 64 -1.23 -14.70 -11.97
CA CYS A 64 -1.24 -14.55 -13.43
C CYS A 64 -0.95 -15.86 -14.14
N GLY A 65 -1.70 -16.15 -15.21
CA GLY A 65 -1.34 -17.20 -16.17
C GLY A 65 -0.30 -16.73 -17.19
N ASP A 66 -0.09 -17.49 -18.26
CA ASP A 66 0.85 -17.17 -19.35
C ASP A 66 0.41 -16.00 -20.26
N ARG A 67 -0.79 -15.46 -20.02
CA ARG A 67 -1.40 -14.33 -20.77
C ARG A 67 -1.27 -12.99 -20.07
N GLU A 68 -0.82 -12.97 -18.82
CA GLU A 68 -0.77 -11.76 -18.00
C GLU A 68 0.64 -11.55 -17.43
N ASP A 69 1.20 -10.38 -17.71
CA ASP A 69 2.44 -9.87 -17.15
C ASP A 69 2.24 -8.48 -16.55
N VAL A 70 3.25 -7.91 -15.88
CA VAL A 70 3.14 -6.59 -15.23
C VAL A 70 2.75 -5.47 -16.21
N HIS A 71 3.16 -5.56 -17.48
CA HIS A 71 2.80 -4.58 -18.50
C HIS A 71 1.31 -4.68 -18.84
N SER A 72 0.77 -5.88 -19.01
CA SER A 72 -0.65 -6.12 -19.27
C SER A 72 -1.53 -5.71 -18.08
N LEU A 73 -1.08 -5.95 -16.83
CA LEU A 73 -1.76 -5.47 -15.63
C LEU A 73 -1.85 -3.94 -15.64
N ALA A 74 -0.70 -3.28 -15.87
CA ALA A 74 -0.61 -1.83 -15.90
C ALA A 74 -1.42 -1.20 -17.05
N LEU A 75 -1.36 -1.77 -18.26
CA LEU A 75 -2.15 -1.32 -19.41
C LEU A 75 -3.65 -1.44 -19.13
N THR A 76 -4.07 -2.53 -18.50
CA THR A 76 -5.48 -2.79 -18.21
C THR A 76 -6.03 -1.82 -17.17
N VAL A 77 -5.31 -1.61 -16.07
CA VAL A 77 -5.78 -0.71 -15.01
C VAL A 77 -5.77 0.75 -15.43
N VAL A 78 -4.78 1.19 -16.22
CA VAL A 78 -4.75 2.57 -16.74
C VAL A 78 -5.91 2.77 -17.71
N ARG A 79 -6.12 1.87 -18.67
CA ARG A 79 -7.28 1.96 -19.58
C ARG A 79 -8.59 2.03 -18.81
N GLY A 80 -8.76 1.15 -17.80
CA GLY A 80 -9.95 1.14 -16.95
C GLY A 80 -10.17 2.48 -16.23
N LEU A 81 -9.11 3.08 -15.68
CA LEU A 81 -9.18 4.38 -15.01
C LEU A 81 -9.66 5.47 -16.00
N MET A 82 -9.03 5.56 -17.17
CA MET A 82 -9.34 6.58 -18.17
C MET A 82 -10.79 6.46 -18.66
N GLU A 83 -11.21 5.25 -19.02
CA GLU A 83 -12.56 4.97 -19.56
C GLU A 83 -13.66 5.20 -18.52
N ARG A 84 -13.49 4.70 -17.28
CA ARG A 84 -14.54 4.77 -16.25
C ARG A 84 -14.71 6.16 -15.64
N HIS A 85 -13.63 6.94 -15.60
CA HIS A 85 -13.64 8.30 -15.06
C HIS A 85 -13.71 9.39 -16.14
N GLY A 86 -13.79 9.00 -17.42
CA GLY A 86 -13.93 9.94 -18.54
C GLY A 86 -12.75 10.90 -18.68
N VAL A 87 -11.53 10.42 -18.39
CA VAL A 87 -10.30 11.22 -18.46
C VAL A 87 -9.74 11.10 -19.88
N ALA A 88 -9.50 12.24 -20.55
CA ALA A 88 -8.84 12.24 -21.85
C ALA A 88 -7.33 12.01 -21.69
N TYR A 89 -6.70 11.30 -22.62
CA TYR A 89 -5.26 11.03 -22.56
C TYR A 89 -4.43 12.32 -22.68
N GLU A 90 -4.97 13.35 -23.33
CA GLU A 90 -4.40 14.70 -23.48
C GLU A 90 -4.32 15.45 -22.14
N ASP A 91 -5.20 15.12 -21.19
CA ASP A 91 -5.29 15.78 -19.87
C ASP A 91 -4.26 15.25 -18.86
N VAL A 92 -3.37 14.35 -19.25
CA VAL A 92 -2.33 13.79 -18.39
C VAL A 92 -0.96 14.40 -18.73
N GLY A 93 -0.33 15.02 -17.74
CA GLY A 93 1.00 15.63 -17.85
C GLY A 93 2.11 14.81 -17.19
N ARG A 94 1.76 13.87 -16.31
CA ARG A 94 2.69 12.93 -15.67
C ARG A 94 2.09 11.53 -15.58
N LEU A 95 2.90 10.52 -15.86
CA LEU A 95 2.59 9.11 -15.67
C LEU A 95 3.80 8.41 -15.05
N GLU A 96 3.63 7.83 -13.86
CA GLU A 96 4.72 7.17 -13.14
C GLU A 96 4.29 5.79 -12.61
N VAL A 97 5.19 4.80 -12.72
CA VAL A 97 4.92 3.41 -12.33
C VAL A 97 5.80 3.01 -11.14
N GLY A 98 5.17 2.55 -10.06
CA GLY A 98 5.82 1.85 -8.97
C GLY A 98 5.70 0.33 -9.16
N THR A 99 6.83 -0.36 -9.32
CA THR A 99 6.85 -1.82 -9.45
C THR A 99 8.17 -2.41 -8.97
N GLU A 100 8.13 -3.65 -8.48
CA GLU A 100 9.31 -4.49 -8.24
C GLU A 100 9.33 -5.75 -9.12
N THR A 101 8.44 -5.81 -10.12
CA THR A 101 8.34 -6.88 -11.12
C THR A 101 9.05 -6.45 -12.40
N ILE A 102 10.33 -6.78 -12.50
CA ILE A 102 11.22 -6.29 -13.57
C ILE A 102 11.27 -7.28 -14.73
N LEU A 103 10.69 -6.90 -15.89
CA LEU A 103 10.80 -7.66 -17.13
C LEU A 103 11.94 -7.17 -18.04
N ASP A 104 12.30 -5.90 -17.94
CA ASP A 104 13.43 -5.30 -18.66
C ASP A 104 14.24 -4.43 -17.69
N LYS A 105 15.59 -4.52 -17.77
CA LYS A 105 16.51 -3.83 -16.84
C LYS A 105 16.76 -2.37 -17.20
N SER A 106 16.24 -1.89 -18.32
CA SER A 106 16.46 -0.55 -18.86
C SER A 106 15.15 0.09 -19.31
N LYS A 107 14.33 -0.65 -20.08
CA LYS A 107 13.05 -0.17 -20.59
C LYS A 107 12.00 -0.19 -19.47
N SER A 108 11.48 0.98 -19.15
CA SER A 108 10.44 1.14 -18.13
C SER A 108 9.05 0.68 -18.60
N THR A 109 8.25 0.16 -17.68
CA THR A 109 6.81 -0.10 -17.86
C THR A 109 6.08 1.15 -18.32
N LYS A 110 6.45 2.32 -17.79
CA LYS A 110 5.92 3.62 -18.23
C LYS A 110 6.01 3.80 -19.75
N THR A 111 7.13 3.44 -20.38
CA THR A 111 7.27 3.57 -21.84
C THR A 111 6.39 2.58 -22.61
N VAL A 112 6.00 1.45 -22.02
CA VAL A 112 5.01 0.52 -22.60
C VAL A 112 3.61 1.13 -22.53
N LEU A 113 3.26 1.80 -21.42
CA LEU A 113 1.97 2.47 -21.24
C LEU A 113 1.74 3.63 -22.22
N MET A 114 2.81 4.26 -22.73
CA MET A 114 2.70 5.32 -23.75
C MET A 114 1.99 4.85 -25.03
N GLN A 115 1.84 3.55 -25.28
CA GLN A 115 0.99 3.03 -26.36
C GLN A 115 -0.47 3.48 -26.24
N LEU A 116 -0.99 3.62 -25.01
CA LEU A 116 -2.36 4.09 -24.77
C LEU A 116 -2.55 5.57 -25.17
N PHE A 117 -1.47 6.35 -25.13
CA PHE A 117 -1.47 7.77 -25.45
C PHE A 117 -1.24 8.05 -26.95
N ALA A 118 -0.85 7.04 -27.73
CA ALA A 118 -0.40 7.24 -29.11
C ALA A 118 -1.47 7.87 -30.02
N GLU A 119 -2.73 7.46 -29.90
CA GLU A 119 -3.84 7.97 -30.72
C GLU A 119 -4.15 9.44 -30.42
N SER A 120 -4.05 9.86 -29.16
CA SER A 120 -4.21 11.27 -28.75
C SER A 120 -3.09 12.20 -29.24
N GLY A 121 -1.95 11.62 -29.64
CA GLY A 121 -0.72 12.38 -29.91
C GLY A 121 -0.04 12.96 -28.67
N ASN A 122 -0.57 12.73 -27.45
CA ASN A 122 0.04 13.22 -26.23
C ASN A 122 1.32 12.43 -25.87
N THR A 123 2.46 12.99 -26.27
CA THR A 123 3.79 12.42 -26.00
C THR A 123 4.57 13.21 -24.94
N SER A 124 4.08 14.39 -24.54
CA SER A 124 4.67 15.25 -23.53
C SER A 124 4.12 14.88 -22.15
N VAL A 125 4.59 13.75 -21.61
CA VAL A 125 4.14 13.20 -20.32
C VAL A 125 5.37 12.82 -19.48
N GLU A 126 5.59 13.49 -18.36
CA GLU A 126 6.71 13.23 -17.45
C GLU A 126 6.54 11.89 -16.69
N GLY A 127 7.57 11.47 -15.96
CA GLY A 127 7.56 10.24 -15.16
C GLY A 127 8.16 9.02 -15.88
N ILE A 128 8.58 8.04 -15.08
CA ILE A 128 9.23 6.77 -15.48
C ILE A 128 8.80 5.65 -14.51
N ASP A 129 9.63 4.63 -14.32
CA ASP A 129 9.44 3.64 -13.26
C ASP A 129 10.26 4.03 -12.01
N THR A 130 9.74 3.73 -10.83
CA THR A 130 10.42 3.92 -9.54
C THR A 130 10.31 2.65 -8.70
N THR A 131 11.43 2.20 -8.13
CA THR A 131 11.52 0.88 -7.51
C THR A 131 12.28 0.92 -6.19
N ASN A 132 11.61 0.43 -5.13
CA ASN A 132 12.25 -0.08 -3.92
C ASN A 132 11.28 -1.07 -3.26
N ALA A 133 11.32 -2.33 -3.67
CA ALA A 133 10.37 -3.36 -3.25
C ALA A 133 8.91 -2.83 -3.31
N CYS A 134 8.08 -3.20 -2.34
CA CYS A 134 6.67 -2.81 -2.26
C CYS A 134 6.43 -1.29 -2.02
N TYR A 135 7.47 -0.47 -1.91
CA TYR A 135 7.34 0.98 -1.67
C TYR A 135 7.23 1.81 -2.95
N GLY A 136 7.52 1.24 -4.12
CA GLY A 136 7.56 1.96 -5.40
C GLY A 136 6.29 2.77 -5.70
N GLY A 137 5.11 2.19 -5.44
CA GLY A 137 3.84 2.89 -5.65
C GLY A 137 3.68 4.15 -4.79
N THR A 138 4.15 4.12 -3.54
CA THR A 138 4.18 5.28 -2.63
C THR A 138 5.17 6.34 -3.06
N GLN A 139 6.35 5.93 -3.54
CA GLN A 139 7.29 6.90 -4.10
C GLN A 139 6.72 7.59 -5.34
N ALA A 140 6.04 6.85 -6.22
CA ALA A 140 5.38 7.42 -7.40
C ALA A 140 4.25 8.40 -7.02
N LEU A 141 3.44 8.07 -6.00
CA LEU A 141 2.42 8.97 -5.46
C LEU A 141 3.05 10.27 -4.94
N PHE A 142 4.12 10.18 -4.15
CA PHE A 142 4.80 11.37 -3.64
C PHE A 142 5.43 12.21 -4.74
N ASN A 143 6.00 11.58 -5.77
CA ASN A 143 6.55 12.29 -6.93
C ASN A 143 5.45 13.00 -7.72
N ALA A 144 4.29 12.36 -7.90
CA ALA A 144 3.13 12.96 -8.57
C ALA A 144 2.60 14.18 -7.81
N VAL A 145 2.39 14.08 -6.49
CA VAL A 145 1.92 15.21 -5.69
C VAL A 145 2.94 16.34 -5.68
N SER A 146 4.24 16.04 -5.51
CA SER A 146 5.29 17.06 -5.59
C SER A 146 5.36 17.73 -6.95
N TRP A 147 5.11 17.00 -8.05
CA TRP A 147 5.04 17.56 -9.40
C TRP A 147 3.86 18.52 -9.55
N VAL A 148 2.65 18.13 -9.12
CA VAL A 148 1.46 19.00 -9.12
C VAL A 148 1.71 20.28 -8.31
N GLU A 149 2.41 20.18 -7.18
CA GLU A 149 2.73 21.35 -6.33
C GLU A 149 3.96 22.15 -6.79
N SER A 150 4.61 21.76 -7.89
CA SER A 150 5.85 22.39 -8.36
C SER A 150 5.61 23.50 -9.40
N SER A 151 6.66 24.29 -9.65
CA SER A 151 6.67 25.25 -10.77
C SER A 151 6.67 24.59 -12.16
N ALA A 152 6.87 23.27 -12.24
CA ALA A 152 6.84 22.51 -13.48
C ALA A 152 5.44 21.96 -13.81
N TRP A 153 4.46 22.15 -12.92
CA TRP A 153 3.09 21.74 -13.17
C TRP A 153 2.49 22.58 -14.31
N ASP A 154 1.84 21.91 -15.25
CA ASP A 154 1.24 22.49 -16.45
C ASP A 154 -0.30 22.49 -16.42
N GLY A 155 -0.89 22.23 -15.24
CA GLY A 155 -2.33 22.18 -15.01
C GLY A 155 -2.98 20.80 -15.27
N ARG A 156 -2.25 19.86 -15.88
CA ARG A 156 -2.76 18.51 -16.21
C ARG A 156 -2.71 17.56 -15.00
N PHE A 157 -3.40 16.43 -15.11
CA PHE A 157 -3.39 15.38 -14.10
C PHE A 157 -2.07 14.61 -14.10
N ALA A 158 -1.75 14.02 -12.94
CA ALA A 158 -0.78 12.96 -12.84
C ALA A 158 -1.49 11.61 -12.68
N VAL A 159 -0.97 10.56 -13.32
CA VAL A 159 -1.43 9.18 -13.16
C VAL A 159 -0.32 8.38 -12.48
N VAL A 160 -0.66 7.73 -11.37
CA VAL A 160 0.25 6.86 -10.63
C VAL A 160 -0.22 5.42 -10.81
N VAL A 161 0.68 4.53 -11.18
CA VAL A 161 0.38 3.10 -11.34
C VAL A 161 1.23 2.30 -10.36
N ALA A 162 0.62 1.46 -9.55
CA ALA A 162 1.32 0.44 -8.77
C ALA A 162 0.92 -0.93 -9.32
N ALA A 163 1.87 -1.76 -9.75
CA ALA A 163 1.55 -3.04 -10.40
C ALA A 163 2.64 -4.08 -10.12
N ASP A 164 2.24 -5.28 -9.75
CA ASP A 164 3.20 -6.35 -9.43
C ASP A 164 2.61 -7.76 -9.56
N ILE A 165 3.52 -8.72 -9.72
CA ILE A 165 3.29 -10.16 -9.64
C ILE A 165 4.21 -10.72 -8.53
N ALA A 166 3.62 -11.01 -7.37
CA ALA A 166 4.32 -11.53 -6.20
C ALA A 166 4.37 -13.06 -6.23
N VAL A 167 5.49 -13.60 -6.70
CA VAL A 167 5.73 -15.04 -6.81
C VAL A 167 6.92 -15.49 -5.96
N TYR A 168 6.79 -16.68 -5.37
CA TYR A 168 7.79 -17.27 -4.49
C TYR A 168 8.07 -18.72 -4.87
N ALA A 169 9.30 -19.16 -4.60
CA ALA A 169 9.68 -20.56 -4.70
C ALA A 169 8.80 -21.44 -3.80
N SER A 170 8.80 -22.75 -4.06
CA SER A 170 8.06 -23.69 -3.19
C SER A 170 8.54 -23.59 -1.74
N GLY A 171 7.60 -23.56 -0.79
CA GLY A 171 7.88 -23.38 0.63
C GLY A 171 6.91 -22.40 1.31
N ASN A 172 7.20 -22.04 2.56
CA ASN A 172 6.28 -21.32 3.44
C ASN A 172 5.91 -19.88 2.97
N ALA A 173 6.64 -19.30 2.02
CA ALA A 173 6.36 -17.98 1.47
C ALA A 173 5.43 -18.02 0.24
N ARG A 174 5.28 -19.18 -0.41
CA ARG A 174 4.39 -19.33 -1.57
C ARG A 174 2.94 -18.90 -1.29
N PRO A 175 2.32 -19.25 -0.14
CA PRO A 175 0.94 -18.88 0.15
C PRO A 175 0.73 -17.37 0.40
N THR A 176 1.80 -16.57 0.48
CA THR A 176 1.72 -15.10 0.64
C THR A 176 1.94 -14.37 -0.69
N GLY A 177 1.89 -15.07 -1.82
CA GLY A 177 1.92 -14.44 -3.14
C GLY A 177 0.63 -13.68 -3.44
N GLY A 178 0.54 -13.19 -4.68
CA GLY A 178 -0.58 -12.40 -5.18
C GLY A 178 -0.20 -11.67 -6.46
N ALA A 179 -1.17 -11.08 -7.13
CA ALA A 179 -0.91 -10.23 -8.29
C ALA A 179 -2.03 -9.20 -8.45
N GLY A 180 -1.68 -8.02 -8.93
CA GLY A 180 -2.65 -6.98 -9.20
C GLY A 180 -2.00 -5.64 -9.53
N ALA A 181 -2.85 -4.69 -9.91
CA ALA A 181 -2.46 -3.33 -10.19
C ALA A 181 -3.51 -2.33 -9.72
N VAL A 182 -3.05 -1.14 -9.34
CA VAL A 182 -3.89 0.01 -9.00
C VAL A 182 -3.41 1.21 -9.79
N ALA A 183 -4.33 1.93 -10.42
CA ALA A 183 -4.07 3.25 -11.00
C ALA A 183 -4.79 4.33 -10.18
N MET A 184 -4.11 5.43 -9.92
CA MET A 184 -4.63 6.57 -9.18
C MET A 184 -4.49 7.84 -10.01
N LEU A 185 -5.58 8.59 -10.14
CA LEU A 185 -5.57 9.92 -10.75
C LEU A 185 -5.29 10.97 -9.67
N ILE A 186 -4.28 11.81 -9.88
CA ILE A 186 -3.80 12.81 -8.92
C ILE A 186 -4.02 14.21 -9.49
N GLY A 187 -4.55 15.11 -8.67
CA GLY A 187 -4.79 16.51 -9.03
C GLY A 187 -5.29 17.35 -7.87
N PRO A 188 -5.54 18.65 -8.09
CA PRO A 188 -6.10 19.56 -7.09
C PRO A 188 -7.57 19.27 -6.80
N ASN A 189 -8.09 19.83 -5.70
CA ASN A 189 -9.49 19.70 -5.27
C ASN A 189 -9.93 18.23 -5.12
N ALA A 190 -9.03 17.40 -4.63
CA ALA A 190 -9.27 15.97 -4.49
C ALA A 190 -10.19 15.66 -3.30
N PRO A 191 -11.06 14.64 -3.39
CA PRO A 191 -11.81 14.15 -2.24
C PRO A 191 -10.90 13.47 -1.19
N LEU A 192 -9.72 13.00 -1.61
CA LEU A 192 -8.72 12.38 -0.75
C LEU A 192 -7.44 13.20 -0.79
N VAL A 193 -7.42 14.28 -0.01
CA VAL A 193 -6.31 15.23 0.06
C VAL A 193 -5.13 14.60 0.80
N LEU A 194 -3.92 14.76 0.26
CA LEU A 194 -2.71 14.42 1.02
C LEU A 194 -2.38 15.57 1.99
N GLU A 195 -2.38 15.27 3.29
CA GLU A 195 -2.04 16.27 4.30
C GLU A 195 -0.58 16.76 4.16
N ARG A 196 -0.43 18.06 3.91
CA ARG A 196 0.87 18.69 3.67
C ARG A 196 1.77 18.61 4.90
N GLY A 197 3.03 18.27 4.69
CA GLY A 197 4.03 18.16 5.75
C GLY A 197 3.92 16.90 6.62
N LEU A 198 2.79 16.17 6.57
CA LEU A 198 2.54 14.98 7.38
C LEU A 198 3.02 13.69 6.69
N ARG A 199 4.25 13.72 6.18
CA ARG A 199 4.95 12.52 5.68
C ARG A 199 6.07 12.13 6.63
N SER A 200 6.11 10.86 7.01
CA SER A 200 7.18 10.29 7.83
C SER A 200 7.83 9.14 7.10
N LEU A 201 9.16 9.19 7.01
CA LEU A 201 9.96 8.24 6.25
C LEU A 201 10.98 7.57 7.15
N HIS A 202 11.19 6.28 6.93
CA HIS A 202 12.32 5.55 7.46
C HIS A 202 12.89 4.67 6.37
N MET A 203 14.17 4.85 6.07
CA MET A 203 14.94 4.03 5.15
C MET A 203 16.19 3.58 5.89
N GLU A 204 16.54 2.30 5.78
CA GLU A 204 17.75 1.72 6.32
C GLU A 204 18.25 0.62 5.39
N HIS A 205 19.55 0.35 5.44
CA HIS A 205 20.12 -0.76 4.69
C HIS A 205 19.78 -2.08 5.39
N ALA A 206 19.08 -2.98 4.70
CA ALA A 206 18.74 -4.31 5.18
C ALA A 206 18.76 -5.34 4.04
N TYR A 207 18.96 -6.61 4.41
CA TYR A 207 18.86 -7.78 3.53
C TYR A 207 17.77 -8.74 4.02
N ASP A 208 16.60 -8.18 4.31
CA ASP A 208 15.43 -8.91 4.78
C ASP A 208 14.65 -9.57 3.63
N PHE A 209 14.48 -8.83 2.53
CA PHE A 209 13.89 -9.30 1.28
C PHE A 209 14.56 -8.61 0.08
N TYR A 210 15.10 -9.39 -0.86
CA TYR A 210 15.77 -8.83 -2.05
C TYR A 210 15.82 -9.84 -3.21
N LYS A 211 16.00 -9.34 -4.45
CA LYS A 211 16.03 -10.15 -5.68
C LYS A 211 17.42 -10.08 -6.36
N PRO A 212 18.44 -10.79 -5.83
CA PRO A 212 19.81 -10.70 -6.36
C PRO A 212 20.03 -11.53 -7.63
N ASN A 213 19.19 -12.55 -7.87
CA ASN A 213 19.31 -13.43 -9.03
C ASN A 213 18.45 -12.91 -10.19
N LEU A 214 19.08 -12.23 -11.15
CA LEU A 214 18.40 -11.59 -12.28
C LEU A 214 17.75 -12.58 -13.27
N SER A 215 18.04 -13.88 -13.16
CA SER A 215 17.44 -14.92 -14.00
C SER A 215 16.26 -15.64 -13.34
N SER A 216 15.87 -15.21 -12.13
CA SER A 216 14.80 -15.83 -11.34
C SER A 216 13.84 -14.76 -10.84
N GLU A 217 12.55 -15.04 -10.92
CA GLU A 217 11.51 -14.15 -10.35
C GLU A 217 11.47 -14.21 -8.82
N PHE A 218 11.97 -15.31 -8.24
CA PHE A 218 11.87 -15.54 -6.81
C PHE A 218 12.88 -14.70 -6.00
N PRO A 219 12.44 -14.09 -4.90
CA PRO A 219 13.29 -13.34 -3.99
C PRO A 219 14.09 -14.26 -3.06
N VAL A 220 15.20 -13.74 -2.54
CA VAL A 220 15.82 -14.21 -1.30
C VAL A 220 15.10 -13.52 -0.14
N VAL A 221 14.59 -14.30 0.81
CA VAL A 221 13.81 -13.79 1.94
C VAL A 221 14.26 -14.40 3.26
N ASP A 222 14.62 -13.55 4.22
CA ASP A 222 14.66 -13.89 5.65
C ASP A 222 13.35 -13.43 6.28
N GLY A 223 12.39 -14.35 6.42
CA GLY A 223 11.05 -14.01 6.91
C GLY A 223 11.03 -13.48 8.36
N LYS A 224 11.98 -13.90 9.21
CA LYS A 224 12.06 -13.37 10.59
C LYS A 224 12.60 -11.94 10.58
N LEU A 225 13.65 -11.70 9.78
CA LEU A 225 14.21 -10.37 9.62
C LEU A 225 13.21 -9.42 8.94
N SER A 226 12.47 -9.88 7.94
CA SER A 226 11.45 -9.08 7.23
C SER A 226 10.38 -8.53 8.16
N ILE A 227 9.85 -9.37 9.07
CA ILE A 227 8.87 -8.93 10.07
C ILE A 227 9.50 -7.92 11.04
N ARG A 228 10.75 -8.14 11.45
CA ARG A 228 11.48 -7.22 12.34
C ARG A 228 11.74 -5.86 11.68
N CYS A 229 12.18 -5.84 10.43
CA CYS A 229 12.40 -4.62 9.65
C CYS A 229 11.08 -3.87 9.44
N TYR A 230 10.00 -4.58 9.07
CA TYR A 230 8.67 -3.98 8.93
C TYR A 230 8.21 -3.29 10.22
N LEU A 231 8.26 -3.98 11.38
CA LEU A 231 7.79 -3.42 12.64
C LEU A 231 8.69 -2.29 13.16
N THR A 232 10.01 -2.41 12.99
CA THR A 232 10.96 -1.32 13.30
C THR A 232 10.69 -0.07 12.45
N ALA A 233 10.41 -0.24 11.16
CA ALA A 233 10.06 0.85 10.28
C ALA A 233 8.72 1.48 10.66
N LEU A 234 7.72 0.66 11.00
CA LEU A 234 6.42 1.12 11.49
C LEU A 234 6.58 1.97 12.75
N ASP A 235 7.37 1.51 13.72
CA ASP A 235 7.65 2.24 14.96
C ASP A 235 8.20 3.64 14.67
N LYS A 236 9.30 3.70 13.91
CA LYS A 236 9.98 4.96 13.56
C LYS A 236 9.09 5.88 12.75
N CYS A 237 8.34 5.34 11.79
CA CYS A 237 7.45 6.12 10.94
C CYS A 237 6.28 6.71 11.75
N TYR A 238 5.63 5.90 12.58
CA TYR A 238 4.46 6.33 13.35
C TYR A 238 4.81 7.34 14.45
N GLN A 239 5.90 7.14 15.20
CA GLN A 239 6.35 8.11 16.22
C GLN A 239 6.58 9.49 15.60
N ARG A 240 7.35 9.55 14.52
CA ARG A 240 7.63 10.80 13.78
C ARG A 240 6.39 11.40 13.12
N TYR A 241 5.48 10.57 12.58
CA TYR A 241 4.22 11.06 12.01
C TYR A 241 3.36 11.68 13.10
N SER A 242 3.19 11.00 14.23
CA SER A 242 2.41 11.51 15.36
C SER A 242 2.99 12.81 15.91
N GLU A 243 4.31 12.93 16.06
CA GLU A 243 4.97 14.17 16.46
C GLU A 243 4.66 15.32 15.48
N LYS A 244 4.78 15.08 14.17
CA LYS A 244 4.46 16.08 13.13
C LYS A 244 2.99 16.47 13.12
N ALA A 245 2.11 15.51 13.37
CA ALA A 245 0.66 15.68 13.39
C ALA A 245 0.12 16.20 14.73
N GLY A 246 0.97 16.65 15.64
CA GLY A 246 0.53 17.25 16.91
C GLY A 246 0.03 16.23 17.95
N GLY A 247 0.54 15.00 17.94
CA GLY A 247 0.24 13.98 18.93
C GLY A 247 -0.89 13.01 18.55
N VAL A 248 -1.11 12.74 17.25
CA VAL A 248 -2.10 11.76 16.76
C VAL A 248 -1.89 10.38 17.40
N THR A 249 -2.99 9.75 17.80
CA THR A 249 -3.06 8.38 18.35
C THR A 249 -4.09 7.57 17.59
N LEU A 250 -4.22 6.29 17.91
CA LEU A 250 -5.32 5.46 17.39
C LEU A 250 -6.71 6.01 17.73
N ALA A 251 -6.84 6.74 18.85
CA ALA A 251 -8.13 7.24 19.32
C ALA A 251 -8.70 8.34 18.41
N ASN A 252 -7.84 9.17 17.80
CA ASN A 252 -8.23 10.27 16.92
C ASN A 252 -7.95 9.99 15.43
N THR A 253 -7.76 8.72 15.06
CA THR A 253 -7.61 8.28 13.68
C THR A 253 -8.81 7.43 13.28
N ASP A 254 -9.56 7.82 12.24
CA ASP A 254 -10.75 7.07 11.81
C ASP A 254 -10.39 5.71 11.18
N TYR A 255 -9.45 5.72 10.23
CA TYR A 255 -9.03 4.53 9.49
C TYR A 255 -7.52 4.43 9.38
N LEU A 256 -7.02 3.20 9.44
CA LEU A 256 -5.61 2.87 9.26
C LEU A 256 -5.50 1.77 8.21
N ILE A 257 -4.84 2.11 7.11
CA ILE A 257 -4.53 1.19 6.02
C ILE A 257 -3.02 0.90 6.01
N PHE A 258 -2.65 -0.31 5.66
CA PHE A 258 -1.27 -0.79 5.71
C PHE A 258 -0.92 -1.52 4.42
N HIS A 259 0.37 -1.56 4.08
CA HIS A 259 0.86 -2.60 3.19
C HIS A 259 0.56 -3.97 3.82
N SER A 260 -0.12 -4.84 3.05
CA SER A 260 -0.63 -6.14 3.51
C SER A 260 0.04 -7.28 2.75
N PRO A 261 1.22 -7.76 3.19
CA PRO A 261 1.83 -8.97 2.62
C PRO A 261 1.04 -10.22 3.01
N PHE A 262 0.39 -10.19 4.17
CA PHE A 262 -0.65 -11.11 4.61
C PHE A 262 -1.40 -10.47 5.78
N THR A 263 -2.69 -10.76 5.93
CA THR A 263 -3.57 -9.97 6.81
C THR A 263 -3.23 -10.10 8.29
N LYS A 264 -2.64 -11.22 8.72
CA LYS A 264 -2.16 -11.37 10.10
C LYS A 264 -1.07 -10.35 10.46
N LEU A 265 -0.21 -9.95 9.52
CA LEU A 265 0.79 -8.92 9.79
C LEU A 265 0.10 -7.58 10.06
N VAL A 266 -0.90 -7.22 9.26
CA VAL A 266 -1.66 -5.97 9.44
C VAL A 266 -2.34 -5.91 10.80
N GLN A 267 -2.92 -7.03 11.27
CA GLN A 267 -3.48 -7.11 12.62
C GLN A 267 -2.42 -6.84 13.70
N LYS A 268 -1.20 -7.36 13.52
CA LYS A 268 -0.08 -7.09 14.43
C LYS A 268 0.42 -5.64 14.32
N SER A 269 0.33 -5.03 13.14
CA SER A 269 0.73 -3.65 12.90
C SER A 269 -0.15 -2.66 13.66
N LEU A 270 -1.47 -2.79 13.60
CA LEU A 270 -2.36 -1.94 14.40
C LEU A 270 -2.15 -2.18 15.90
N ALA A 271 -2.01 -3.45 16.31
CA ALA A 271 -1.69 -3.82 17.69
C ALA A 271 -0.38 -3.16 18.17
N ARG A 272 0.60 -3.02 17.26
CA ARG A 272 1.87 -2.34 17.52
C ARG A 272 1.69 -0.83 17.70
N LEU A 273 0.85 -0.18 16.89
CA LEU A 273 0.54 1.24 17.06
C LEU A 273 -0.11 1.52 18.42
N LYS A 274 -1.03 0.65 18.88
CA LYS A 274 -1.63 0.76 20.21
C LYS A 274 -0.58 0.68 21.32
N PHE A 275 0.45 -0.15 21.14
CA PHE A 275 1.55 -0.23 22.07
C PHE A 275 2.43 1.03 22.08
N ILE A 276 2.68 1.64 20.92
CA ILE A 276 3.40 2.92 20.85
C ILE A 276 2.61 4.02 21.58
N ASP A 277 1.29 4.08 21.39
CA ASP A 277 0.44 5.04 22.10
C ASP A 277 0.46 4.80 23.63
N PHE A 278 0.40 3.54 24.06
CA PHE A 278 0.53 3.15 25.48
C PHE A 278 1.86 3.62 26.08
N LEU A 279 2.99 3.44 25.38
CA LEU A 279 4.30 3.86 25.88
C LEU A 279 4.44 5.40 25.95
N ARG A 280 3.64 6.14 25.19
CA ARG A 280 3.68 7.61 25.13
C ARG A 280 2.69 8.29 26.07
N ALA A 281 1.68 7.57 26.54
CA ALA A 281 0.75 8.07 27.55
C ALA A 281 1.55 8.46 28.81
N SER A 282 1.36 9.69 29.28
CA SER A 282 1.89 10.09 30.60
C SER A 282 1.11 9.36 31.68
N ALA A 283 1.68 9.19 32.89
CA ALA A 283 1.05 8.37 33.94
C ALA A 283 -0.47 8.63 34.07
N PRO A 284 -1.31 7.59 34.05
CA PRO A 284 -2.69 7.71 33.62
C PRO A 284 -3.51 8.54 34.60
N ASP A 285 -4.11 9.63 34.11
CA ASP A 285 -5.38 10.10 34.65
C ASP A 285 -6.46 9.03 34.36
N THR A 286 -7.49 8.97 35.19
CA THR A 286 -8.48 7.87 35.24
C THR A 286 -9.12 7.47 33.89
N ALA A 287 -9.16 8.36 32.89
CA ALA A 287 -9.67 8.07 31.55
C ALA A 287 -8.68 7.31 30.64
N GLU A 288 -7.37 7.58 30.73
CA GLU A 288 -6.34 6.86 29.94
C GLU A 288 -6.16 5.42 30.43
N SER A 289 -6.46 5.17 31.72
CA SER A 289 -6.43 3.82 32.30
C SER A 289 -7.41 2.85 31.63
N ALA A 290 -8.51 3.32 31.04
CA ALA A 290 -9.50 2.44 30.39
C ALA A 290 -9.06 2.04 28.96
N THR A 291 -8.44 2.96 28.22
CA THR A 291 -7.97 2.74 26.83
C THR A 291 -6.93 1.62 26.73
N TYR A 292 -6.06 1.53 27.75
CA TYR A 292 -4.96 0.57 27.82
C TYR A 292 -5.17 -0.55 28.84
N ALA A 293 -6.43 -0.79 29.24
CA ALA A 293 -6.77 -1.88 30.15
C ALA A 293 -6.26 -3.24 29.61
N GLY A 294 -5.58 -4.00 30.47
CA GLY A 294 -4.97 -5.28 30.11
C GLY A 294 -3.56 -5.17 29.53
N MET A 295 -2.95 -3.98 29.50
CA MET A 295 -1.56 -3.74 29.07
C MET A 295 -0.61 -3.47 30.24
N GLU A 296 -1.06 -3.60 31.49
CA GLU A 296 -0.31 -3.25 32.70
C GLU A 296 1.00 -4.05 32.80
N SER A 297 0.98 -5.32 32.36
CA SER A 297 2.16 -6.19 32.31
C SER A 297 3.22 -5.75 31.29
N LEU A 298 2.93 -4.78 30.44
CA LEU A 298 3.86 -4.21 29.46
C LEU A 298 4.56 -2.95 29.97
N THR A 299 4.22 -2.48 31.17
CA THR A 299 4.89 -1.33 31.80
C THR A 299 6.40 -1.60 31.91
N GLY A 300 7.22 -0.67 31.43
CA GLY A 300 8.68 -0.77 31.44
C GLY A 300 9.29 -1.61 30.30
N ARG A 301 8.48 -2.19 29.41
CA ARG A 301 8.94 -2.80 28.16
C ARG A 301 9.28 -1.72 27.13
N THR A 302 10.12 -2.03 26.16
CA THR A 302 10.48 -1.11 25.07
C THR A 302 9.94 -1.60 23.73
N LEU A 303 10.12 -0.80 22.68
CA LEU A 303 9.76 -1.23 21.33
C LEU A 303 10.72 -2.35 20.88
N GLU A 304 12.01 -2.22 21.13
CA GLU A 304 13.04 -3.12 20.64
C GLU A 304 12.95 -4.52 21.29
N ASP A 305 12.68 -4.60 22.60
CA ASP A 305 12.65 -5.88 23.34
C ASP A 305 11.36 -6.68 23.12
N THR A 306 10.34 -6.07 22.53
CA THR A 306 9.03 -6.69 22.27
C THR A 306 8.88 -7.24 20.85
N ILE A 307 9.76 -6.87 19.90
CA ILE A 307 9.71 -7.41 18.55
C ILE A 307 10.11 -8.90 18.57
N GLY A 308 9.17 -9.77 18.17
CA GLY A 308 9.36 -11.22 18.15
C GLY A 308 8.93 -11.94 19.43
N ASP A 309 8.57 -11.20 20.49
CA ASP A 309 7.99 -11.78 21.71
C ASP A 309 6.55 -12.23 21.45
N LYS A 310 6.34 -13.55 21.37
CA LYS A 310 5.02 -14.13 21.06
C LYS A 310 3.99 -13.93 22.16
N THR A 311 4.41 -13.73 23.40
CA THR A 311 3.48 -13.45 24.51
C THR A 311 2.94 -12.04 24.37
N VAL A 312 3.83 -11.07 24.11
CA VAL A 312 3.46 -9.67 23.88
C VAL A 312 2.62 -9.53 22.60
N GLU A 313 3.02 -10.15 21.49
CA GLU A 313 2.25 -10.12 20.24
C GLU A 313 0.80 -10.60 20.45
N ARG A 314 0.59 -11.71 21.15
CA ARG A 314 -0.76 -12.25 21.42
C ARG A 314 -1.57 -11.32 22.31
N LEU A 315 -0.95 -10.75 23.34
CA LEU A 315 -1.61 -9.80 24.23
C LEU A 315 -2.06 -8.56 23.46
N LEU A 316 -1.15 -7.94 22.70
CA LEU A 316 -1.43 -6.74 21.91
C LEU A 316 -2.54 -6.97 20.87
N VAL A 317 -2.51 -8.10 20.16
CA VAL A 317 -3.57 -8.46 19.20
C VAL A 317 -4.93 -8.63 19.90
N LYS A 318 -4.95 -9.18 21.12
CA LYS A 318 -6.19 -9.33 21.89
C LYS A 318 -6.76 -7.97 22.30
N VAL A 319 -5.94 -7.12 22.91
CA VAL A 319 -6.39 -5.82 23.46
C VAL A 319 -6.69 -4.76 22.40
N SER A 320 -6.24 -4.95 21.16
CA SER A 320 -6.50 -4.06 20.02
C SER A 320 -7.57 -4.58 19.05
N SER A 321 -8.25 -5.68 19.39
CA SER A 321 -9.18 -6.36 18.48
C SER A 321 -10.40 -5.51 18.09
N ALA A 322 -10.90 -4.67 19.01
CA ALA A 322 -12.01 -3.76 18.74
C ALA A 322 -11.58 -2.64 17.77
N GLU A 323 -10.44 -2.01 18.02
CA GLU A 323 -9.88 -0.99 17.13
C GLU A 323 -9.51 -1.56 15.76
N PHE A 324 -8.96 -2.77 15.70
CA PHE A 324 -8.69 -3.45 14.44
C PHE A 324 -9.96 -3.65 13.61
N SER A 325 -11.03 -4.11 14.26
CA SER A 325 -12.32 -4.32 13.60
C SER A 325 -12.88 -3.01 13.06
N ALA A 326 -12.85 -1.94 13.86
CA ALA A 326 -13.43 -0.65 13.51
C ALA A 326 -12.61 0.19 12.52
N LYS A 327 -11.27 0.08 12.53
CA LYS A 327 -10.39 1.04 11.82
C LYS A 327 -9.60 0.45 10.66
N THR A 328 -9.50 -0.88 10.57
CA THR A 328 -8.59 -1.53 9.60
C THR A 328 -9.20 -2.75 8.91
N SER A 329 -10.15 -3.45 9.54
CA SER A 329 -10.61 -4.73 9.00
C SER A 329 -11.28 -4.63 7.62
N ASP A 330 -11.95 -3.50 7.35
CA ASP A 330 -12.59 -3.18 6.07
C ASP A 330 -11.57 -2.95 4.95
N SER A 331 -10.35 -2.53 5.28
CA SER A 331 -9.27 -2.35 4.30
C SER A 331 -8.63 -3.67 3.86
N LEU A 332 -9.12 -4.83 4.29
CA LEU A 332 -8.46 -6.12 4.07
C LEU A 332 -9.18 -7.03 3.09
N LEU A 333 -10.27 -6.60 2.45
CA LEU A 333 -11.00 -7.40 1.46
C LEU A 333 -10.07 -7.96 0.38
N LEU A 334 -9.39 -7.09 -0.38
CA LEU A 334 -8.46 -7.54 -1.43
C LEU A 334 -7.24 -8.27 -0.87
N GLY A 335 -6.75 -7.87 0.31
CA GLY A 335 -5.65 -8.57 0.98
C GLY A 335 -5.98 -10.03 1.28
N ARG A 336 -7.23 -10.34 1.68
CA ARG A 336 -7.71 -11.70 1.97
C ARG A 336 -8.01 -12.52 0.71
N GLU A 337 -8.58 -11.88 -0.31
CA GLU A 337 -9.09 -12.55 -1.51
C GLU A 337 -8.07 -12.67 -2.65
N VAL A 338 -7.04 -11.82 -2.66
CA VAL A 338 -6.06 -11.74 -3.76
C VAL A 338 -4.64 -12.03 -3.28
N GLY A 339 -4.33 -11.68 -2.04
CA GLY A 339 -2.97 -11.83 -1.51
C GLY A 339 -2.09 -10.60 -1.70
N ASN A 340 -0.78 -10.80 -1.65
CA ASN A 340 0.19 -9.72 -1.69
C ASN A 340 0.34 -9.19 -3.11
N MET A 341 -0.09 -7.96 -3.36
CA MET A 341 0.11 -7.27 -4.64
C MET A 341 1.33 -6.33 -4.63
N TYR A 342 2.30 -6.55 -3.74
CA TYR A 342 3.49 -5.71 -3.53
C TYR A 342 3.16 -4.19 -3.52
N CYS A 343 3.62 -3.42 -4.51
CA CYS A 343 3.40 -1.96 -4.56
C CYS A 343 1.93 -1.59 -4.54
N ALA A 344 1.06 -2.43 -5.11
CA ALA A 344 -0.38 -2.21 -5.15
C ALA A 344 -1.09 -2.58 -3.84
N SER A 345 -0.45 -3.29 -2.92
CA SER A 345 -1.11 -3.87 -1.74
C SER A 345 -1.71 -2.80 -0.80
N LEU A 346 -0.98 -1.71 -0.51
CA LEU A 346 -1.51 -0.59 0.30
C LEU A 346 -2.76 0.03 -0.35
N TYR A 347 -2.70 0.26 -1.67
CA TYR A 347 -3.76 0.93 -2.42
C TYR A 347 -4.95 0.01 -2.72
N GLY A 348 -4.73 -1.31 -2.81
CA GLY A 348 -5.80 -2.30 -2.74
C GLY A 348 -6.52 -2.26 -1.40
N GLY A 349 -5.79 -1.98 -0.31
CA GLY A 349 -6.40 -1.72 1.00
C GLY A 349 -7.24 -0.45 1.03
N LEU A 350 -6.74 0.64 0.43
CA LEU A 350 -7.51 1.88 0.25
C LEU A 350 -8.79 1.64 -0.57
N ALA A 351 -8.70 0.91 -1.68
CA ALA A 351 -9.86 0.57 -2.51
C ALA A 351 -10.87 -0.32 -1.77
N SER A 352 -10.38 -1.28 -0.96
CA SER A 352 -11.23 -2.13 -0.12
C SER A 352 -12.04 -1.31 0.88
N LEU A 353 -11.40 -0.30 1.50
CA LEU A 353 -12.05 0.59 2.46
C LEU A 353 -13.20 1.40 1.84
N PHE A 354 -13.12 1.76 0.55
CA PHE A 354 -14.22 2.47 -0.14
C PHE A 354 -15.31 1.55 -0.68
N ALA A 355 -15.08 0.24 -0.70
CA ALA A 355 -16.04 -0.74 -1.21
C ALA A 355 -16.97 -1.32 -0.14
N THR A 356 -16.68 -1.04 1.14
CA THR A 356 -17.40 -1.51 2.34
C THR A 356 -18.34 -0.43 2.87
#